data_AF-A0A660TQB6-F1
#
_entry.id   AF-A0A660TQB6-F1
#
_cell.length_a   1.000
_cell.length_b   1.000
_cell.length_c   1.000
_cell.angle_alpha   90.00
_cell.angle_beta   90.00
_cell.angle_gamma   90.00
#
_symmetry.space_group_name_H-M   'P 1'
#
loop_
_entity.id
_entity.type
_entity.pdbx_description
1 polymer ?
#
loop_
_entity_poly.entity_id
_entity_poly.type
_entity_poly.pdbx_seq_one_letter_code
_entity_poly.pdbx_strand_id
1 'polypeptide(L)' 'ALFIGVLIYMAIVYSRNSSRHYGPEPREESALEILQKRYARGEINKDEFESMKTSLR' A
#
# COMPACT_ATOMS: atom_id res chain seq x y z
N ALA A 1 -7.03 -41.81 -11.68
CA ALA A 1 -5.67 -41.24 -11.65
C ALA A 1 -5.56 -39.91 -12.42
N LEU A 2 -5.99 -39.84 -13.70
CA LEU A 2 -5.83 -38.64 -14.55
C LEU A 2 -6.57 -37.38 -14.06
N PHE A 3 -7.77 -37.52 -13.48
CA PHE A 3 -8.55 -36.39 -12.97
C PHE A 3 -7.85 -35.59 -11.87
N ILE A 4 -7.10 -36.27 -11.00
CA ILE A 4 -6.39 -35.61 -9.89
C ILE A 4 -5.24 -34.75 -10.42
N GLY A 5 -4.54 -35.22 -11.46
CA GLY A 5 -3.48 -34.46 -12.11
C GLY A 5 -3.99 -33.17 -12.76
N VAL A 6 -5.16 -33.22 -13.40
CA VAL A 6 -5.80 -32.04 -14.03
C VAL A 6 -6.22 -31.02 -12.97
N LEU A 7 -6.79 -31.46 -11.85
CA LEU A 7 -7.16 -30.58 -10.75
C LEU A 7 -5.95 -29.89 -10.10
N ILE A 8 -4.85 -30.62 -9.90
CA ILE A 8 -3.60 -30.07 -9.37
C ILE A 8 -3.00 -29.06 -10.36
N TYR A 9 -2.95 -29.40 -11.65
CA TYR A 9 -2.46 -28.51 -12.70
C TYR A 9 -3.28 -27.21 -12.76
N MET A 10 -4.61 -27.32 -12.74
CA MET A 10 -5.52 -26.17 -12.75
C MET A 10 -5.31 -25.30 -11.50
N ALA A 11 -5.20 -25.90 -10.31
CA ALA A 11 -4.94 -25.15 -9.07
C ALA A 11 -3.62 -24.35 -9.13
N ILE A 12 -2.55 -24.94 -9.68
CA ILE A 12 -1.25 -24.27 -9.84
C ILE A 12 -1.35 -23.10 -10.84
N VAL A 13 -2.02 -23.30 -11.98
CA VAL A 13 -2.19 -22.26 -13.01
C VAL A 13 -2.99 -21.07 -12.48
N TYR A 14 -4.09 -21.31 -11.75
CA TYR A 14 -4.89 -20.24 -11.16
C TYR A 14 -4.16 -19.53 -10.00
N SER A 15 -3.39 -20.27 -9.19
CA SER A 15 -2.60 -19.69 -8.09
C SER A 15 -1.47 -18.78 -8.60
N ARG A 16 -0.82 -19.15 -9.70
CA ARG A 16 0.26 -18.34 -10.30
C ARG A 16 -0.21 -17.02 -10.93
N ASN A 17 -1.51 -16.87 -11.17
CA ASN A 17 -2.08 -15.63 -11.72
C ASN A 17 -2.51 -14.61 -10.63
N SER A 18 -2.41 -14.96 -9.34
CA SER A 18 -2.78 -14.06 -8.22
C SER A 18 -1.60 -13.30 -7.59
N SER A 19 -0.37 -13.50 -8.08
CA SER A 19 0.82 -12.81 -7.56
C SER A 19 1.21 -11.53 -8.30
N ARG A 20 0.31 -10.97 -9.12
CA ARG A 20 0.38 -9.54 -9.47
C ARG A 20 -0.39 -8.73 -8.44
N HIS A 21 0.05 -8.83 -7.19
CA HIS A 21 -0.09 -7.70 -6.28
C HIS A 21 0.81 -6.60 -6.84
N TYR A 22 0.26 -5.85 -7.80
CA TYR A 22 0.54 -4.43 -7.93
C TYR A 22 -0.02 -3.79 -6.65
N GLY A 23 0.61 -4.09 -5.51
CA GLY A 23 0.58 -3.13 -4.42
C GLY A 23 1.09 -1.83 -5.02
N PRO A 24 0.52 -0.67 -4.68
CA PRO A 24 1.15 0.57 -5.07
C PRO A 24 2.64 0.41 -4.71
N GLU A 25 3.54 0.72 -5.66
CA GLU A 25 4.93 1.00 -5.30
C GLU A 25 4.93 1.73 -3.96
N PRO A 26 5.89 1.51 -3.06
CA PRO A 26 6.11 2.44 -1.98
C PRO A 26 6.41 3.79 -2.66
N ARG A 27 5.34 4.53 -2.99
CA ARG A 27 5.38 5.92 -3.36
C ARG A 27 6.12 6.50 -2.19
N GLU A 28 7.31 7.05 -2.45
CA GLU A 28 7.99 7.85 -1.46
C GLU A 28 6.92 8.79 -0.91
N GLU A 29 6.47 8.51 0.31
CA GLU A 29 5.32 9.20 0.86
C GLU A 29 5.72 10.66 0.87
N SER A 30 4.96 11.49 0.16
CA SER A 30 5.30 12.90 0.11
C SER A 30 5.36 13.41 1.55
N ALA A 31 6.24 14.37 1.82
CA ALA A 31 6.33 14.95 3.16
C ALA A 31 4.95 15.41 3.67
N LEU A 32 4.05 15.82 2.76
CA LEU A 32 2.65 16.16 3.02
C LEU A 32 1.77 14.97 3.45
N GLU A 33 1.95 13.78 2.89
CA GLU A 33 1.24 12.56 3.34
C GLU A 33 1.70 12.12 4.73
N ILE A 34 3.01 12.20 5.00
CA ILE A 34 3.57 11.90 6.33
C ILE A 34 2.97 12.86 7.37
N LEU A 35 2.92 14.15 7.06
CA LEU A 35 2.32 15.19 7.92
C LEU A 35 0.84 14.92 8.22
N GLN A 36 0.05 14.57 7.21
CA GLN A 36 -1.37 14.25 7.39
C GLN A 36 -1.57 13.04 8.32
N LYS A 37 -0.75 12.00 8.17
CA LYS A 37 -0.82 10.82 9.04
C LYS A 37 -0.49 11.15 10.49
N ARG A 38 0.53 11.97 10.75
CA ARG A 38 0.90 12.40 12.11
C ARG A 38 -0.21 13.21 12.77
N TYR A 39 -0.83 14.13 12.02
CA TYR A 39 -1.97 14.91 12.50
C TYR A 39 -3.18 14.01 12.82
N ALA A 40 -3.50 13.05 11.94
CA ALA A 40 -4.59 12.11 12.17
C ALA A 40 -4.36 11.19 13.38
N ARG A 41 -3.10 10.85 13.68
CA ARG A 41 -2.71 10.12 14.89
C ARG A 41 -2.67 10.99 16.16
N GLY A 42 -2.80 12.32 16.03
CA GLY A 42 -2.67 13.26 17.14
C GLY A 42 -1.23 13.44 17.63
N GLU A 43 -0.24 13.05 16.82
CA GLU A 43 1.20 13.23 17.14
C GLU A 43 1.67 14.68 16.98
N ILE A 44 0.92 15.47 16.21
CA ILE A 44 1.12 16.91 16.02
C ILE A 44 -0.22 17.63 16.09
N ASN A 45 -0.20 18.87 16.56
CA ASN A 45 -1.39 19.71 16.60
C ASN A 45 -1.62 20.44 15.26
N LYS A 46 -2.72 21.20 15.18
CA LYS A 46 -3.10 21.93 13.97
C LYS A 46 -2.09 23.02 13.59
N ASP A 47 -1.50 23.71 14.57
CA ASP A 47 -0.55 24.80 14.34
C ASP A 47 0.77 24.26 13.77
N GLU A 48 1.26 23.13 14.31
CA GLU A 48 2.43 22.40 13.81
C GLU A 48 2.20 21.88 12.37
N PHE A 49 1.02 21.31 12.11
CA PHE A 49 0.66 20.83 10.78
C PHE A 49 0.65 21.96 9.73
N GLU A 50 0.00 23.09 10.03
CA GLU A 50 -0.08 24.22 9.08
C GLU A 50 1.27 24.93 8.88
N SER A 51 2.10 25.03 9.92
CA SER A 51 3.47 25.56 9.81
C SER A 51 4.31 24.73 8.83
N MET A 52 4.37 23.41 9.03
CA MET A 52 5.19 22.53 8.20
C MET A 52 4.62 22.38 6.78
N LYS A 53 3.30 22.36 6.62
CA LYS A 53 2.63 22.34 5.32
C LYS A 53 2.97 23.57 4.49
N THR A 54 3.10 24.74 5.13
CA THR A 54 3.52 25.98 4.46
C THR A 54 4.97 25.91 4.00
N SER A 55 5.85 25.25 4.76
CA SER A 55 7.25 25.04 4.37
C SER A 55 7.45 24.07 3.20
N LEU A 56 6.45 23.23 2.90
CA LEU A 56 6.48 22.26 1.80
C LEU A 56 5.90 22.81 0.48
N ARG A 57 5.41 24.06 0.49
CA ARG A 57 4.78 24.70 -0.67
C ARG A 57 5.76 25.48 -1.53
#